data_AF-A0A0P9SFF9-F1
#
_entry.id   AF-A0A0P9SFF9-F1
#
_cell.length_a   1.000
_cell.length_b   1.000
_cell.length_c   1.000
_cell.angle_alpha   90.00
_cell.angle_beta   90.00
_cell.angle_gamma   90.00
#
_symmetry.space_group_name_H-M   'P 1'
#
loop_
_entity.id
_entity.type
_entity.pdbx_description
1 polymer ?
#
loop_
_entity_poly.entity_id
_entity_poly.type
_entity_poly.pdbx_seq_one_letter_code
_entity_poly.pdbx_strand_id
1 'polypeptide(L)'
;MVQVMFIYFALPLMIPVRIDPFGAAVFTIMINSGAYIGEITRGAVLSINNGFREAGLALGLSRRDTLRYVITPLAFRRMIPALGNQWIVSIKDTSLFIVIGVAELTRQGQEVIAGNFRAMEVWSAVAVIYLIITLVLSYILRRMEARLKIL
;
A
#
# COMPACT_ATOMS: atom_id res chain seq x y z
N MET A 1 -10.63 5.01 -6.49
CA MET A 1 -11.55 6.15 -6.77
C MET A 1 -12.88 6.04 -6.03
N VAL A 2 -13.68 4.98 -6.21
CA VAL A 2 -15.04 4.88 -5.60
C VAL A 2 -15.04 5.07 -4.08
N GLN A 3 -14.11 4.43 -3.35
CA GLN A 3 -14.00 4.58 -1.89
C GLN A 3 -13.76 6.03 -1.45
N VAL A 4 -12.91 6.77 -2.19
CA VAL A 4 -12.56 8.16 -1.90
C VAL A 4 -13.77 9.06 -2.11
N MET A 5 -14.47 8.86 -3.23
CA MET A 5 -15.68 9.60 -3.55
C MET A 5 -16.76 9.34 -2.51
N PHE A 6 -16.91 8.11 -2.04
CA PHE A 6 -17.86 7.78 -0.98
C PHE A 6 -17.51 8.48 0.34
N ILE A 7 -16.24 8.42 0.77
CA ILE A 7 -15.81 9.03 2.03
C ILE A 7 -15.90 10.56 1.99
N TYR A 8 -15.55 11.18 0.86
CA TYR A 8 -15.54 12.65 0.75
C TYR A 8 -16.91 13.24 0.38
N PHE A 9 -17.68 12.61 -0.51
CA PHE A 9 -18.97 13.17 -0.97
C PHE A 9 -20.18 12.56 -0.25
N ALA A 10 -20.18 11.25 0.07
CA ALA A 10 -21.34 10.59 0.67
C ALA A 10 -21.36 10.69 2.21
N LEU A 11 -20.20 10.61 2.88
CA LEU A 11 -20.14 10.65 4.34
C LEU A 11 -20.64 11.97 4.95
N PRO A 12 -20.28 13.16 4.41
CA PRO A 12 -20.79 14.44 4.94
C PRO A 12 -22.31 14.63 4.78
N LEU A 13 -22.94 13.88 3.86
CA LEU A 13 -24.40 13.88 3.67
C LEU A 13 -25.13 13.07 4.75
N MET A 14 -24.47 12.06 5.33
CA MET A 14 -25.03 11.19 6.37
C MET A 14 -24.67 11.65 7.78
N ILE A 15 -23.47 12.23 7.95
CA ILE A 15 -22.95 12.72 9.22
C ILE A 15 -22.41 14.14 8.96
N PRO A 16 -22.85 15.18 9.69
CA PRO A 16 -22.44 16.57 9.45
C PRO A 16 -21.01 16.84 9.96
N VAL A 17 -20.05 16.00 9.58
CA VAL A 17 -18.62 16.16 9.83
C VAL A 17 -17.99 16.58 8.51
N ARG A 18 -17.43 17.80 8.47
CA ARG A 18 -16.59 18.25 7.37
C ARG A 18 -15.23 17.57 7.52
N ILE A 19 -14.93 16.65 6.61
CA ILE A 19 -13.61 16.02 6.53
C ILE A 19 -12.79 16.81 5.51
N ASP A 20 -11.61 17.26 5.95
CA ASP A 20 -10.63 17.87 5.06
C ASP A 20 -10.21 16.88 3.94
N PRO A 21 -10.02 17.33 2.68
CA PRO A 21 -9.59 16.45 1.59
C PRO A 21 -8.37 15.58 1.92
N PHE A 22 -7.39 16.13 2.65
CA PHE A 22 -6.22 15.37 3.07
C PHE A 22 -6.60 14.25 4.05
N GLY A 23 -7.45 14.56 5.03
CA GLY A 23 -7.99 13.57 5.96
C GLY A 23 -8.75 12.46 5.24
N ALA A 24 -9.62 12.81 4.29
CA ALA A 24 -10.39 11.85 3.50
C ALA A 24 -9.48 10.92 2.66
N ALA A 25 -8.41 11.46 2.07
CA ALA A 25 -7.40 10.66 1.37
C ALA A 25 -6.71 9.67 2.31
N VAL A 26 -6.20 10.14 3.46
CA VAL A 26 -5.52 9.29 4.45
C VAL A 26 -6.44 8.17 4.93
N PHE A 27 -7.69 8.48 5.32
CA PHE A 27 -8.66 7.45 5.74
C PHE A 27 -8.94 6.43 4.64
N THR A 28 -9.07 6.88 3.39
CA THR A 28 -9.31 5.97 2.27
C THR A 28 -8.14 5.03 2.03
N ILE A 29 -6.91 5.55 2.01
CA ILE A 29 -5.69 4.74 1.88
C ILE A 29 -5.59 3.74 3.03
N MET A 30 -5.87 4.20 4.26
CA MET A 30 -5.75 3.37 5.46
C MET A 30 -6.71 2.18 5.42
N ILE A 31 -7.97 2.40 5.03
CA ILE A 31 -8.96 1.33 4.90
C ILE A 31 -8.57 0.38 3.76
N ASN A 32 -8.22 0.93 2.58
CA ASN A 32 -7.87 0.13 1.42
C ASN A 32 -6.60 -0.70 1.66
N SER A 33 -5.49 -0.03 1.98
CA SER A 33 -4.20 -0.67 2.23
C SER A 33 -4.26 -1.58 3.47
N GLY A 34 -5.03 -1.22 4.50
CA GLY A 34 -5.22 -2.04 5.70
C GLY A 34 -5.86 -3.39 5.39
N ALA A 35 -6.88 -3.43 4.53
CA ALA A 35 -7.48 -4.69 4.08
C ALA A 35 -6.47 -5.57 3.32
N TYR A 36 -5.70 -4.99 2.40
CA TYR A 36 -4.65 -5.70 1.67
C TYR A 36 -3.54 -6.21 2.59
N ILE A 37 -3.05 -5.39 3.53
CA ILE A 37 -2.03 -5.78 4.50
C ILE A 37 -2.52 -6.91 5.41
N GLY A 38 -3.79 -6.88 5.83
CA GLY A 38 -4.41 -7.96 6.59
C GLY A 38 -4.39 -9.28 5.82
N GLU A 39 -4.73 -9.24 4.55
CA GLU A 39 -4.75 -10.43 3.69
C GLU A 39 -3.36 -10.95 3.35
N ILE A 40 -2.39 -10.06 3.15
CA ILE A 40 -0.96 -10.39 3.02
C ILE A 40 -0.47 -11.09 4.29
N THR A 41 -0.82 -10.56 5.47
CA THR A 41 -0.43 -11.14 6.75
C THR A 41 -1.03 -12.54 6.92
N ARG A 42 -2.32 -12.69 6.61
CA ARG A 42 -3.03 -13.98 6.63
C ARG A 42 -2.39 -14.99 5.68
N GLY A 43 -2.13 -14.58 4.43
CA GLY A 43 -1.47 -15.40 3.43
C GLY A 43 -0.05 -15.81 3.82
N ALA A 44 0.71 -14.90 4.43
CA ALA A 44 2.07 -15.20 4.92
C ALA A 44 2.07 -16.24 6.04
N VAL A 45 1.15 -16.13 7.01
CA VAL A 45 1.01 -17.12 8.10
C VAL A 45 0.57 -18.49 7.56
N LEU A 46 -0.42 -18.52 6.64
CA LEU A 46 -0.92 -19.75 6.04
C LEU A 46 0.09 -20.43 5.10
N SER A 47 1.02 -19.68 4.51
CA SER A 47 2.05 -20.24 3.65
C SER A 47 3.06 -21.14 4.40
N ILE A 48 3.13 -21.02 5.72
CA ILE A 48 4.10 -21.75 6.56
C ILE A 48 3.63 -23.20 6.70
N ASN A 49 4.54 -24.14 6.44
CA ASN A 49 4.25 -25.57 6.52
C ASN A 49 3.82 -25.93 7.95
N ASN A 50 2.74 -26.72 8.08
CA ASN A 50 2.26 -27.28 9.34
C ASN A 50 3.35 -28.06 10.10
N GLY A 51 4.36 -28.58 9.41
CA GLY A 51 5.52 -29.24 10.02
C GLY A 51 6.29 -28.37 11.02
N PHE A 52 6.34 -27.03 10.85
CA PHE A 52 6.94 -26.14 11.86
C PHE A 52 6.11 -26.07 13.13
N ARG A 53 4.79 -26.19 13.00
CA ARG A 53 3.87 -26.22 14.14
C ARG A 53 4.00 -27.53 14.90
N GLU A 54 4.09 -28.65 14.18
CA GLU A 54 4.29 -29.98 14.76
C GLU A 54 5.67 -30.12 15.40
N ALA A 55 6.73 -29.62 14.78
CA ALA A 55 8.08 -29.60 15.33
C ALA A 55 8.16 -28.75 16.63
N GLY A 56 7.52 -27.58 16.66
CA GLY A 56 7.47 -26.76 17.88
C GLY A 56 6.78 -27.49 19.05
N LEU A 57 5.66 -28.17 18.77
CA LEU A 57 4.97 -28.99 19.77
C LEU A 57 5.81 -30.20 20.22
N ALA A 58 6.53 -30.84 19.29
CA ALA A 58 7.43 -31.97 19.59
C ALA A 58 8.64 -31.54 20.45
N LEU A 59 9.09 -30.30 20.32
CA LEU A 59 10.13 -29.69 21.16
C LEU A 59 9.61 -29.18 22.52
N GLY A 60 8.33 -29.42 22.84
CA GLY A 60 7.73 -29.02 24.12
C GLY A 60 7.26 -27.56 24.17
N LEU A 61 7.25 -26.83 23.05
CA LEU A 61 6.71 -25.47 23.01
C LEU A 61 5.18 -25.49 23.04
N SER A 62 4.57 -24.55 23.77
CA SER A 62 3.12 -24.37 23.71
C SER A 62 2.70 -23.84 22.33
N ARG A 63 1.43 -24.02 21.93
CA ARG A 63 0.92 -23.45 20.67
C ARG A 63 1.16 -21.94 20.54
N ARG A 64 1.12 -21.21 21.67
CA ARG A 64 1.37 -19.75 21.69
C ARG A 64 2.83 -19.43 21.50
N ASP A 65 3.72 -20.21 22.10
CA ASP A 65 5.17 -20.02 21.95
C ASP A 65 5.63 -20.39 20.54
N THR A 66 5.13 -21.48 19.98
CA THR A 66 5.39 -21.84 18.57
C THR A 66 4.91 -20.77 17.61
N LEU A 67 3.74 -20.18 17.86
CA LEU A 67 3.25 -19.06 17.05
C LEU A 67 4.19 -17.85 17.15
N ARG A 68 4.52 -17.41 18.37
CA ARG A 68 5.30 -16.19 18.61
C ARG A 68 6.76 -16.29 18.19
N TYR A 69 7.42 -17.42 18.46
CA TYR A 69 8.87 -17.57 18.28
C TYR A 69 9.27 -18.26 16.98
N VAL A 70 8.37 -19.04 16.37
CA VAL A 70 8.68 -19.77 15.12
C VAL A 70 7.89 -19.17 13.94
N ILE A 71 6.57 -19.13 14.05
CA ILE A 71 5.70 -18.79 12.91
C ILE A 71 5.71 -17.28 12.63
N THR A 72 5.58 -16.42 13.64
CA THR A 72 5.55 -14.95 13.48
C THR A 72 6.82 -14.40 12.81
N PRO A 73 8.05 -14.70 13.27
CA PRO A 73 9.24 -14.17 12.61
C PRO A 73 9.42 -14.71 11.18
N LEU A 74 9.01 -15.95 10.91
CA LEU A 74 9.06 -16.52 9.57
C LEU A 74 8.02 -15.87 8.63
N ALA A 75 6.80 -15.68 9.12
CA ALA A 75 5.72 -15.01 8.40
C ALA A 75 6.11 -13.56 8.11
N PHE A 76 6.75 -12.87 9.06
CA PHE A 76 7.25 -11.51 8.89
C PHE A 76 8.24 -11.41 7.73
N ARG A 77 9.20 -12.35 7.64
CA ARG A 77 10.15 -12.38 6.51
C ARG A 77 9.47 -12.65 5.18
N ARG A 78 8.44 -13.50 5.16
CA ARG A 78 7.66 -13.81 3.94
C ARG A 78 6.71 -12.70 3.50
N MET A 79 6.22 -11.87 4.42
CA MET A 79 5.34 -10.75 4.06
C MET A 79 6.10 -9.54 3.51
N ILE A 80 7.38 -9.33 3.83
CA ILE A 80 8.16 -8.15 3.38
C ILE A 80 8.08 -7.90 1.86
N PRO A 81 8.26 -8.91 0.97
CA PRO A 81 8.09 -8.72 -0.47
C PRO A 81 6.70 -8.22 -0.86
N ALA A 82 5.67 -8.88 -0.33
CA ALA A 82 4.27 -8.57 -0.64
C ALA A 82 3.86 -7.19 -0.09
N LEU A 83 4.33 -6.81 1.10
CA LEU A 83 4.15 -5.48 1.67
C LEU A 83 4.81 -4.42 0.80
N GLY A 84 6.05 -4.66 0.35
CA GLY A 84 6.74 -3.74 -0.54
C GLY A 84 6.03 -3.55 -1.87
N ASN A 85 5.45 -4.61 -2.44
CA ASN A 85 4.62 -4.49 -3.64
C ASN A 85 3.34 -3.68 -3.37
N GLN A 86 2.67 -3.92 -2.23
CA GLN A 86 1.49 -3.14 -1.82
C GLN A 86 1.83 -1.66 -1.66
N TRP A 87 3.01 -1.32 -1.14
CA TRP A 87 3.47 0.07 -1.03
C TRP A 87 3.60 0.75 -2.40
N ILE A 88 4.13 0.07 -3.41
CA ILE A 88 4.23 0.60 -4.77
C ILE A 88 2.85 0.87 -5.36
N VAL A 89 1.91 -0.05 -5.14
CA VAL A 89 0.52 0.10 -5.59
C VAL A 89 -0.15 1.28 -4.90
N SER A 90 -0.02 1.40 -3.57
CA SER A 90 -0.60 2.50 -2.80
C SER A 90 -0.10 3.87 -3.26
N ILE A 91 1.18 4.00 -3.65
CA ILE A 91 1.73 5.26 -4.22
C ILE A 91 1.07 5.60 -5.57
N LYS A 92 0.78 4.60 -6.41
CA LYS A 92 0.05 4.86 -7.66
C LYS A 92 -1.40 5.23 -7.39
N ASP A 93 -2.02 4.60 -6.40
CA ASP A 93 -3.39 4.89 -6.02
C ASP A 93 -3.56 6.30 -5.42
N THR A 94 -2.51 6.92 -4.87
CA THR A 94 -2.60 8.32 -4.39
C THR A 94 -2.84 9.32 -5.51
N SER A 95 -2.39 9.02 -6.73
CA SER A 95 -2.64 9.86 -7.91
C SER A 95 -4.15 10.04 -8.20
N LEU A 96 -4.99 9.10 -7.74
CA LEU A 96 -6.44 9.13 -7.89
C LEU A 96 -7.12 10.16 -6.99
N PHE A 97 -6.43 10.69 -5.96
CA PHE A 97 -7.00 11.69 -5.05
C PHE A 97 -7.04 13.11 -5.65
N ILE A 98 -6.58 13.28 -6.89
CA ILE A 98 -6.81 14.52 -7.64
C ILE A 98 -8.30 14.91 -7.70
N VAL A 99 -9.20 13.92 -7.72
CA VAL A 99 -10.67 14.12 -7.79
C VAL A 99 -11.22 14.86 -6.56
N ILE A 100 -10.55 14.74 -5.41
CA ILE A 100 -10.93 15.45 -4.17
C ILE A 100 -10.07 16.69 -3.90
N GLY A 101 -9.23 17.09 -4.85
CA GLY A 101 -8.43 18.32 -4.76
C GLY A 101 -7.22 18.23 -3.84
N VAL A 102 -6.75 17.03 -3.49
CA VAL A 102 -5.53 16.86 -2.69
C VAL A 102 -4.31 17.29 -3.51
N ALA A 103 -3.44 18.12 -2.90
CA ALA A 103 -2.19 18.60 -3.47
C ALA A 103 -1.17 17.48 -3.65
N GLU A 104 -1.30 16.79 -4.79
CA GLU A 104 -0.42 15.73 -5.27
C GLU A 104 0.24 16.16 -6.59
N LEU A 105 1.21 15.37 -7.07
CA LEU A 105 1.96 15.66 -8.31
C LEU A 105 1.03 15.94 -9.49
N THR A 106 -0.07 15.19 -9.57
CA THR A 106 -1.11 15.32 -10.60
C THR A 106 -1.89 16.65 -10.48
N ARG A 107 -2.15 17.15 -9.26
CA ARG A 107 -2.83 18.44 -9.03
C ARG A 107 -1.93 19.61 -9.41
N GLN A 108 -0.64 19.52 -9.07
CA GLN A 108 0.37 20.49 -9.52
C GLN A 108 0.45 20.54 -11.05
N GLY A 109 0.36 19.38 -11.73
CA GLY A 109 0.23 19.32 -13.18
C GLY A 109 -0.99 20.08 -13.70
N GLN A 110 -2.17 19.88 -13.11
CA GLN A 110 -3.38 20.63 -13.49
C GLN A 110 -3.25 22.16 -13.26
N GLU A 111 -2.64 22.59 -12.15
CA GLU A 111 -2.40 24.02 -11.88
C GLU A 111 -1.51 24.66 -12.97
N VAL A 112 -0.45 23.96 -13.39
CA VAL A 112 0.44 24.44 -14.47
C VAL A 112 -0.29 24.47 -15.82
N ILE A 113 -1.15 23.50 -16.11
CA ILE A 113 -1.99 23.49 -17.31
C ILE A 113 -2.98 24.65 -17.30
N ALA A 114 -3.57 24.97 -16.15
CA ALA A 114 -4.49 26.09 -16.02
C ALA A 114 -3.82 27.44 -16.32
N GLY A 115 -2.52 27.58 -16.03
CA GLY A 115 -1.75 28.78 -16.34
C GLY A 115 -1.17 28.85 -17.76
N ASN A 116 -0.89 27.70 -18.39
CA ASN A 116 -0.14 27.64 -19.67
C ASN A 116 -0.91 27.01 -20.83
N PHE A 117 -2.08 26.41 -20.60
CA PHE A 117 -2.91 25.64 -21.56
C PHE A 117 -2.19 24.51 -22.33
N ARG A 118 -0.96 24.18 -21.92
CA ARG A 118 -0.08 23.17 -22.51
C ARG A 118 -0.30 21.80 -21.88
N ALA A 119 -1.49 21.24 -22.08
CA ALA A 119 -1.90 19.97 -21.48
C ALA A 119 -0.97 18.80 -21.84
N MET A 120 -0.61 18.66 -23.12
CA MET A 120 0.15 17.51 -23.61
C MET A 120 1.52 17.38 -22.94
N GLU A 121 2.30 18.46 -22.88
CA GLU A 121 3.66 18.43 -22.34
C GLU A 121 3.67 18.21 -20.82
N VAL A 122 2.72 18.79 -20.10
CA VAL A 122 2.61 18.63 -18.65
C VAL A 122 2.19 17.21 -18.29
N TRP A 123 1.20 16.64 -18.97
CA TRP A 123 0.79 15.25 -18.73
C TRP A 123 1.89 14.25 -19.10
N SER A 124 2.64 14.50 -20.18
CA SER A 124 3.82 13.68 -20.52
C SER A 124 4.90 13.76 -19.44
N ALA A 125 5.20 14.95 -18.91
CA ALA A 125 6.17 15.11 -17.83
C ALA A 125 5.74 14.39 -16.54
N VAL A 126 4.47 14.55 -16.14
CA VAL A 126 3.90 13.87 -14.97
C VAL A 126 3.97 12.34 -15.14
N ALA A 127 3.63 11.82 -16.32
CA ALA A 127 3.74 10.40 -16.61
C ALA A 127 5.18 9.87 -16.50
N VAL A 128 6.16 10.62 -17.00
CA VAL A 128 7.59 10.26 -16.90
C VAL A 128 8.05 10.25 -15.43
N ILE A 129 7.63 11.21 -14.62
CA ILE A 129 7.99 11.26 -13.19
C ILE A 129 7.40 10.04 -12.46
N TYR A 130 6.11 9.74 -12.67
CA TYR A 130 5.48 8.54 -12.10
C TYR A 130 6.17 7.26 -12.55
N LEU A 131 6.61 7.18 -13.81
CA LEU A 131 7.36 6.06 -14.36
C LEU A 131 8.71 5.90 -13.64
N ILE A 132 9.49 6.98 -13.50
CA ILE A 132 10.79 6.96 -12.81
C ILE A 132 10.62 6.50 -11.37
N ILE A 133 9.67 7.08 -10.63
CA ILE A 133 9.38 6.71 -9.23
C ILE A 133 9.03 5.22 -9.15
N THR A 134 8.12 4.76 -10.02
CA THR A 134 7.70 3.36 -10.07
C THR A 134 8.89 2.44 -10.38
N LEU A 135 9.75 2.80 -11.34
CA LEU A 135 10.91 2.00 -11.72
C LEU A 135 11.93 1.90 -10.58
N VAL A 136 12.23 3.02 -9.92
CA VAL A 136 13.17 3.09 -8.78
C VAL A 136 12.65 2.23 -7.62
N LEU A 137 11.39 2.41 -7.23
CA LEU A 137 10.78 1.60 -6.17
C LEU A 137 10.75 0.11 -6.53
N SER A 138 10.37 -0.23 -7.76
CA SER A 138 10.36 -1.62 -8.23
C SER A 138 11.76 -2.23 -8.24
N TYR A 139 12.79 -1.44 -8.57
CA TYR A 139 14.18 -1.88 -8.52
C TYR A 139 14.65 -2.13 -7.08
N ILE A 140 14.36 -1.22 -6.16
CA ILE A 140 14.68 -1.37 -4.73
C ILE A 140 14.00 -2.62 -4.18
N LEU A 141 12.71 -2.81 -4.48
CA LEU A 141 11.94 -3.98 -4.04
C LEU A 141 12.56 -5.28 -4.56
N ARG A 142 12.86 -5.37 -5.86
CA ARG A 142 13.54 -6.54 -6.45
C ARG A 142 14.88 -6.83 -5.78
N ARG A 143 15.64 -5.79 -5.43
CA ARG A 143 16.92 -5.95 -4.73
C ARG A 143 16.73 -6.45 -3.30
N MET A 144 15.69 -5.99 -2.60
CA MET A 144 15.32 -6.49 -1.26
C MET A 144 14.83 -7.95 -1.33
N GLU A 145 14.00 -8.29 -2.31
CA GLU A 145 13.54 -9.67 -2.55
C GLU A 145 14.70 -10.62 -2.82
N ALA A 146 15.65 -10.20 -3.67
CA ALA A 146 16.84 -10.99 -3.98
C ALA A 146 17.69 -11.26 -2.72
N ARG A 147 17.77 -10.31 -1.78
CA ARG A 147 18.46 -10.53 -0.49
C ARG A 147 17.71 -11.48 0.44
N LEU A 148 16.38 -11.48 0.40
CA LEU A 148 15.53 -12.32 1.25
C LEU A 148 15.41 -13.78 0.76
N LYS A 149 15.49 -14.02 -0.56
CA LYS A 149 15.43 -15.37 -1.16
C LYS A 149 16.72 -16.21 -0.98
N ILE A 150 17.81 -15.62 -0.50
CA ILE A 150 19.12 -16.30 -0.35
C ILE A 150 19.24 -17.02 1.03
N LEU A 151 18.18 -17.07 1.83
CA LEU A 151 18.09 -17.78 3.13
C LEU A 151 16.90 -18.74 3.13
#